data_AF-A0A7C3YYX2-F1
#
_entry.id   AF-A0A7C3YYX2-F1
#
_cell.length_a   1.000
_cell.length_b   1.000
_cell.length_c   1.000
_cell.angle_alpha   90.00
_cell.angle_beta   90.00
_cell.angle_gamma   90.00
#
_symmetry.space_group_name_H-M   'P 1'
#
loop_
_entity.id
_entity.type
_entity.pdbx_description
1 polymer ?
#
loop_
_entity_poly.entity_id
_entity_poly.type
_entity_poly.pdbx_seq_one_letter_code
_entity_poly.pdbx_strand_id
1 'polypeptide(L)'
;MAACLLLSAVLSIQPETRGCASFHMNFPLLSWVSSPIIQALAEKLMSTPAVPLAVKPVASLILARKDLVGPVLRELANYWGPVDLVGPLWPFTATDYYAREMGDGLWRCLASFLHLASAAHLADWKVFTNFLEKRWSLGGRRLVNLDPGYVARERLVLATGKNYAHRIYLSQGIYGDLTLLAGPGGFQSLPWSYPDYAQGTLPELLALVRRKYLWQLKQLAKR
;
A
#
# COMPACT_ATOMS: atom_id res chain seq x y z
N MET A 1 30.24 15.44 -19.93
CA MET A 1 31.19 16.48 -19.43
C MET A 1 30.40 17.77 -19.37
N ALA A 2 29.94 18.14 -18.17
CA ALA A 2 30.61 19.09 -17.27
C ALA A 2 30.38 20.53 -17.77
N ALA A 3 30.02 21.55 -16.99
CA ALA A 3 29.81 21.75 -15.56
C ALA A 3 29.02 23.08 -15.45
N CYS A 4 28.07 23.23 -14.52
CA CYS A 4 28.29 24.04 -13.31
C CYS A 4 29.13 25.32 -13.53
N LEU A 5 28.47 26.46 -13.78
CA LEU A 5 28.99 27.81 -13.48
C LEU A 5 27.79 28.65 -12.99
N LEU A 6 27.66 28.80 -11.67
CA LEU A 6 28.13 29.96 -10.87
C LEU A 6 27.06 31.04 -10.74
N LEU A 7 26.46 31.13 -9.54
CA LEU A 7 26.24 32.42 -8.89
C LEU A 7 26.14 32.19 -7.38
N SER A 8 27.32 32.13 -6.77
CA SER A 8 27.51 32.24 -5.33
C SER A 8 27.29 33.71 -4.95
N ALA A 9 26.14 34.03 -4.35
CA ALA A 9 25.96 35.31 -3.68
C ALA A 9 26.49 35.19 -2.25
N VAL A 10 27.63 35.80 -2.00
CA VAL A 10 28.25 35.94 -0.68
C VAL A 10 27.36 36.85 0.18
N LEU A 11 26.69 36.29 1.18
CA LEU A 11 26.03 37.04 2.24
C LEU A 11 27.07 37.42 3.30
N SER A 12 27.62 38.63 3.19
CA SER A 12 28.31 39.27 4.32
C SER A 12 27.25 39.78 5.30
N ILE A 13 27.15 39.16 6.47
CA ILE A 13 26.30 39.60 7.58
C ILE A 13 27.15 40.53 8.46
N GLN A 14 26.84 41.83 8.44
CA GLN A 14 27.25 42.78 9.48
C GLN A 14 26.10 42.91 10.50
N PRO A 15 26.34 42.92 11.82
CA PRO A 15 25.27 43.03 12.79
C PRO A 15 25.07 44.49 13.20
N GLU A 16 24.05 45.16 12.67
CA GLU A 16 23.57 46.43 13.25
C GLU A 16 22.04 46.46 13.40
N THR A 17 21.64 46.47 14.67
CA THR A 17 20.61 47.31 15.31
C THR A 17 19.28 47.60 14.58
N ARG A 18 18.23 47.01 15.16
CA ARG A 18 16.85 47.53 15.35
C ARG A 18 16.44 48.74 14.48
N GLY A 19 15.72 48.45 13.41
CA GLY A 19 14.89 49.42 12.69
C GLY A 19 14.05 48.70 11.64
N CYS A 20 12.73 48.87 11.67
CA CYS A 20 11.83 48.33 10.66
C CYS A 20 12.11 49.04 9.32
N ALA A 21 12.92 48.42 8.46
CA ALA A 21 13.13 48.85 7.09
C ALA A 21 12.50 47.81 6.16
N SER A 22 11.39 48.19 5.53
CA SER A 22 10.79 47.45 4.43
C SER A 22 11.79 47.36 3.27
N PHE A 23 12.41 46.19 3.09
CA PHE A 23 13.22 45.88 1.92
C PHE A 23 12.32 45.78 0.69
N HIS A 24 12.25 46.85 -0.11
CA HIS A 24 11.77 46.75 -1.49
C HIS A 24 12.92 46.21 -2.35
N MET A 25 12.93 44.89 -2.57
CA MET A 25 13.71 44.32 -3.66
C MET A 25 13.01 44.62 -4.97
N ASN A 26 13.51 45.60 -5.71
CA ASN A 26 13.18 45.77 -7.13
C ASN A 26 13.78 44.60 -7.91
N PHE A 27 13.01 43.54 -8.08
CA PHE A 27 13.28 42.59 -9.16
C PHE A 27 12.97 43.30 -10.49
N PRO A 28 13.92 43.40 -11.43
CA PRO A 28 13.55 43.78 -12.78
C PRO A 28 12.54 42.74 -13.28
N LEU A 29 11.35 43.18 -13.65
CA LEU A 29 10.32 42.38 -14.31
C LEU A 29 10.90 41.88 -15.65
N LEU A 30 11.65 40.78 -15.61
CA LEU A 30 11.94 39.97 -16.77
C LEU A 30 10.59 39.41 -17.26
N SER A 31 10.08 39.97 -18.36
CA SER A 31 8.90 39.54 -19.11
C SER A 31 9.07 38.18 -19.81
N TRP A 32 9.78 37.24 -19.17
CA TRP A 32 10.19 35.96 -19.76
C TRP A 32 9.20 34.81 -19.58
N VAL A 33 7.92 35.10 -19.30
CA VAL A 33 6.87 34.05 -19.20
C VAL A 33 5.73 34.30 -20.18
N SER A 34 6.07 34.61 -21.42
CA SER A 34 5.08 34.66 -22.53
C SER A 34 5.35 33.62 -23.62
N SER A 35 6.36 32.75 -23.42
CA SER A 35 6.69 31.69 -24.38
C SER A 35 5.74 30.51 -24.16
N PRO A 36 4.88 30.16 -25.14
CA PRO A 36 4.00 28.99 -25.04
C PRO A 36 4.78 27.69 -24.80
N ILE A 37 6.06 27.65 -25.23
CA ILE A 37 6.95 26.51 -25.04
C ILE A 37 7.38 26.38 -23.58
N ILE A 38 7.73 27.50 -22.92
CA ILE A 38 8.11 27.49 -21.50
C ILE A 38 6.88 27.16 -20.64
N GLN A 39 5.70 27.64 -21.03
CA GLN A 39 4.45 27.38 -20.34
C GLN A 39 4.02 25.91 -20.50
N ALA A 40 4.09 25.35 -21.70
CA ALA A 40 3.83 23.93 -21.95
C ALA A 40 4.87 23.00 -21.27
N LEU A 41 6.14 23.42 -21.18
CA LEU A 41 7.16 22.69 -20.42
C LEU A 41 6.90 22.76 -18.91
N ALA A 42 6.49 23.91 -18.38
CA ALA A 42 6.13 24.08 -16.97
C ALA A 42 4.89 23.25 -16.60
N GLU A 43 3.85 23.23 -17.44
CA GLU A 43 2.67 22.36 -17.28
C GLU A 43 3.04 20.87 -17.30
N LYS A 44 4.03 20.48 -18.11
CA LYS A 44 4.55 19.11 -18.17
C LYS A 44 5.47 18.75 -16.99
N LEU A 45 6.05 19.75 -16.32
CA LEU A 45 6.91 19.61 -15.14
C LEU A 45 6.11 19.65 -13.83
N MET A 46 4.92 20.23 -13.83
CA MET A 46 4.03 20.26 -12.68
C MET A 46 3.35 18.91 -12.45
N SER A 47 3.34 18.46 -11.19
CA SER A 47 2.64 17.25 -10.76
C SER A 47 1.13 17.44 -10.95
N THR A 48 0.59 16.89 -12.03
CA THR A 48 -0.85 16.91 -12.32
C THR A 48 -1.50 15.65 -11.76
N PRO A 49 -2.59 15.77 -10.98
CA PRO A 49 -3.30 14.59 -10.48
C PRO A 49 -3.79 13.71 -11.62
N ALA A 50 -3.50 12.42 -11.54
CA ALA A 50 -3.98 11.41 -12.46
C ALA A 50 -4.75 10.34 -11.69
N VAL A 51 -5.71 9.71 -12.35
CA VAL A 51 -6.39 8.53 -11.78
C VAL A 51 -5.33 7.43 -11.60
N PRO A 52 -5.13 6.91 -10.38
CA PRO A 52 -4.14 5.88 -10.14
C PRO A 52 -4.53 4.58 -10.85
N LEU A 53 -3.54 3.78 -11.20
CA LEU A 53 -3.78 2.43 -11.72
C LEU A 53 -4.57 1.61 -10.70
N ALA A 54 -5.54 0.84 -11.20
CA ALA A 54 -6.25 -0.14 -10.38
C ALA A 54 -5.25 -1.18 -9.83
N VAL A 55 -5.49 -1.65 -8.62
CA VAL A 55 -4.63 -2.58 -7.87
C VAL A 55 -5.29 -3.95 -7.75
N LYS A 56 -4.50 -4.99 -7.43
CA LYS A 56 -4.98 -6.36 -7.25
C LYS A 56 -5.35 -6.61 -5.78
N PRO A 57 -6.63 -6.80 -5.43
CA PRO A 57 -7.01 -7.10 -4.06
C PRO A 57 -6.46 -8.45 -3.61
N VAL A 58 -6.01 -8.51 -2.36
CA VAL A 58 -5.54 -9.72 -1.69
C VAL A 58 -6.08 -9.78 -0.26
N ALA A 59 -6.22 -10.98 0.28
CA ALA A 59 -6.39 -11.21 1.71
C ALA A 59 -5.40 -12.26 2.20
N SER A 60 -4.73 -11.95 3.31
CA SER A 60 -4.00 -12.93 4.10
C SER A 60 -4.92 -13.39 5.23
N LEU A 61 -5.11 -14.70 5.34
CA LEU A 61 -6.02 -15.33 6.30
C LEU A 61 -5.20 -16.14 7.30
N ILE A 62 -5.48 -15.96 8.60
CA ILE A 62 -5.12 -16.90 9.65
C ILE A 62 -6.41 -17.55 10.12
N LEU A 63 -6.45 -18.88 10.23
CA LEU A 63 -7.65 -19.65 10.58
C LEU A 63 -7.35 -20.61 11.73
N ALA A 64 -8.28 -20.70 12.68
CA ALA A 64 -8.21 -21.69 13.77
C ALA A 64 -8.48 -23.12 13.26
N ARG A 65 -9.17 -23.28 12.13
CA ARG A 65 -9.48 -24.58 11.52
C ARG A 65 -9.46 -24.49 9.99
N LYS A 66 -9.05 -25.58 9.33
CA LYS A 66 -8.92 -25.65 7.86
C LYS A 66 -10.24 -25.51 7.12
N ASP A 67 -11.31 -26.08 7.66
CA ASP A 67 -12.64 -26.13 7.06
C ASP A 67 -13.26 -24.73 6.86
N LEU A 68 -12.74 -23.72 7.58
CA LEU A 68 -13.19 -22.34 7.48
C LEU A 68 -12.77 -21.64 6.18
N VAL A 69 -11.76 -22.14 5.46
CA VAL A 69 -11.23 -21.46 4.26
C VAL A 69 -12.32 -21.25 3.20
N GLY A 70 -13.12 -22.28 2.91
CA GLY A 70 -14.14 -22.24 1.86
C GLY A 70 -15.26 -21.24 2.16
N PRO A 71 -15.94 -21.35 3.32
CA PRO A 71 -16.97 -20.39 3.72
C PRO A 71 -16.46 -18.94 3.76
N VAL A 72 -15.28 -18.70 4.33
CA VAL A 72 -14.72 -17.35 4.45
C VAL A 72 -14.39 -16.77 3.08
N LEU A 73 -13.74 -17.54 2.19
CA LEU A 73 -13.44 -17.08 0.84
C LEU A 73 -14.71 -16.80 0.03
N ARG A 74 -15.79 -17.56 0.24
CA ARG A 74 -17.08 -17.29 -0.42
C ARG A 74 -17.63 -15.92 -0.04
N GLU A 75 -17.52 -15.55 1.23
CA GLU A 75 -17.99 -14.25 1.70
C GLU A 75 -17.12 -13.09 1.24
N LEU A 76 -15.80 -13.28 1.25
CA LEU A 76 -14.89 -12.31 0.63
C LEU A 76 -15.20 -12.15 -0.87
N ALA A 77 -15.50 -13.24 -1.57
CA ALA A 77 -15.81 -13.22 -2.99
C ALA A 77 -17.14 -12.52 -3.30
N ASN A 78 -18.13 -12.63 -2.42
CA ASN A 78 -19.38 -11.89 -2.57
C ASN A 78 -19.18 -10.36 -2.50
N TYR A 79 -18.14 -9.89 -1.79
CA TYR A 79 -17.86 -8.46 -1.63
C TYR A 79 -16.82 -7.93 -2.62
N TRP A 80 -15.73 -8.67 -2.88
CA TRP A 80 -14.64 -8.25 -3.78
C TRP A 80 -14.72 -8.84 -5.19
N GLY A 81 -15.69 -9.71 -5.45
CA GLY A 81 -15.83 -10.45 -6.70
C GLY A 81 -15.09 -11.80 -6.70
N PRO A 82 -15.06 -12.51 -7.83
CA PRO A 82 -14.55 -13.87 -7.90
C PRO A 82 -13.10 -14.00 -7.41
N VAL A 83 -12.78 -15.11 -6.75
CA VAL A 83 -11.41 -15.44 -6.38
C VAL A 83 -10.62 -15.79 -7.65
N ASP A 84 -9.37 -15.30 -7.74
CA ASP A 84 -8.46 -15.54 -8.86
C ASP A 84 -7.33 -16.52 -8.54
N LEU A 85 -6.87 -16.51 -7.29
CA LEU A 85 -5.86 -17.44 -6.80
C LEU A 85 -6.13 -17.70 -5.33
N VAL A 86 -6.10 -18.97 -4.95
CA VAL A 86 -6.04 -19.44 -3.56
C VAL A 86 -4.73 -20.18 -3.39
N GLY A 87 -3.88 -19.71 -2.48
CA GLY A 87 -2.66 -20.41 -2.11
C GLY A 87 -2.96 -21.71 -1.36
N PRO A 88 -1.95 -22.59 -1.15
CA PRO A 88 -2.10 -23.73 -0.27
C PRO A 88 -2.54 -23.30 1.14
N LEU A 89 -3.05 -24.25 1.93
CA LEU A 89 -3.17 -24.08 3.37
C LEU A 89 -1.91 -24.64 4.04
N TRP A 90 -1.26 -23.88 4.91
CA TRP A 90 -0.09 -24.34 5.65
C TRP A 90 -0.16 -23.94 7.13
N PRO A 91 0.57 -24.64 8.03
CA PRO A 91 0.63 -24.27 9.44
C PRO A 91 1.19 -22.85 9.62
N PHE A 92 0.55 -22.04 10.46
CA PHE A 92 1.03 -20.72 10.81
C PHE A 92 1.90 -20.80 12.07
N THR A 93 3.21 -20.60 11.90
CA THR A 93 4.23 -20.74 12.96
C THR A 93 5.06 -19.48 13.17
N ALA A 94 4.66 -18.34 12.60
CA ALA A 94 5.49 -17.13 12.59
C ALA A 94 5.49 -16.38 13.94
N THR A 95 4.44 -16.52 14.74
CA THR A 95 4.32 -15.89 16.07
C THR A 95 3.16 -16.49 16.86
N ASP A 96 3.30 -16.52 18.19
CA ASP A 96 2.23 -16.92 19.13
C ASP A 96 1.28 -15.76 19.48
N TYR A 97 1.44 -14.59 18.84
CA TYR A 97 0.63 -13.39 19.09
C TYR A 97 -0.88 -13.66 19.08
N TYR A 98 -1.35 -14.56 18.22
CA TYR A 98 -2.76 -14.89 18.06
C TYR A 98 -3.28 -15.97 19.01
N ALA A 99 -2.38 -16.72 19.69
CA ALA A 99 -2.74 -17.90 20.47
C ALA A 99 -3.76 -17.60 21.58
N ARG A 100 -3.61 -16.45 22.25
CA ARG A 100 -4.53 -16.04 23.33
C ARG A 100 -5.97 -15.83 22.86
N GLU A 101 -6.14 -15.38 21.62
CA GLU A 101 -7.45 -14.99 21.09
C GLU A 101 -8.07 -16.09 20.21
N MET A 102 -7.24 -16.80 19.45
CA MET A 102 -7.67 -17.77 18.42
C MET A 102 -7.37 -19.23 18.77
N GLY A 103 -6.57 -19.48 19.82
CA GLY A 103 -6.02 -20.80 20.14
C GLY A 103 -4.77 -21.14 19.33
N ASP A 104 -4.25 -22.35 19.58
CA ASP A 104 -3.03 -22.87 18.95
C ASP A 104 -3.33 -23.62 17.64
N GLY A 105 -2.29 -24.00 16.90
CA GLY A 105 -2.42 -24.84 15.70
C GLY A 105 -3.08 -24.12 14.51
N LEU A 106 -2.78 -22.82 14.37
CA LEU A 106 -3.35 -21.95 13.35
C LEU A 106 -2.88 -22.31 11.94
N TRP A 107 -3.70 -21.95 10.95
CA TRP A 107 -3.44 -22.17 9.52
C TRP A 107 -3.36 -20.85 8.78
N ARG A 108 -2.50 -20.76 7.78
CA ARG A 108 -2.35 -19.60 6.89
C ARG A 108 -2.85 -19.92 5.49
N CYS A 109 -3.50 -18.95 4.85
CA CYS A 109 -3.86 -18.97 3.44
C CYS A 109 -3.71 -17.55 2.86
N LEU A 110 -3.30 -17.45 1.59
CA LEU A 110 -3.37 -16.20 0.83
C LEU A 110 -4.38 -16.36 -0.30
N ALA A 111 -5.25 -15.39 -0.49
CA ALA A 111 -6.12 -15.31 -1.65
C ALA A 111 -5.97 -13.98 -2.38
N SER A 112 -6.17 -14.00 -3.69
CA SER A 112 -6.31 -12.79 -4.52
C SER A 112 -7.58 -12.87 -5.36
N PHE A 113 -8.07 -11.71 -5.79
CA PHE A 113 -9.40 -11.57 -6.41
C PHE A 113 -9.29 -11.12 -7.87
N LEU A 114 -10.22 -11.54 -8.70
CA LEU A 114 -10.14 -11.42 -10.16
C LEU A 114 -10.16 -9.98 -10.62
N HIS A 115 -11.10 -9.20 -10.11
CA HIS A 115 -11.27 -7.80 -10.51
C HIS A 115 -10.19 -6.92 -9.88
N LEU A 116 -9.55 -6.10 -10.71
CA LEU A 116 -8.74 -5.00 -10.21
C LEU A 116 -9.68 -3.92 -9.64
N ALA A 117 -9.22 -3.23 -8.60
CA ALA A 117 -10.04 -2.26 -7.87
C ALA A 117 -9.26 -0.98 -7.59
N SER A 118 -9.96 0.08 -7.20
CA SER A 118 -9.32 1.30 -6.70
C SER A 118 -8.63 1.03 -5.36
N ALA A 119 -7.40 1.53 -5.20
CA ALA A 119 -6.69 1.47 -3.91
C ALA A 119 -7.42 2.27 -2.81
N ALA A 120 -8.31 3.21 -3.18
CA ALA A 120 -9.10 4.00 -2.23
C ALA A 120 -10.05 3.12 -1.38
N HIS A 121 -10.44 1.94 -1.87
CA HIS A 121 -11.34 1.04 -1.14
C HIS A 121 -10.65 0.26 0.00
N LEU A 122 -9.33 0.41 0.19
CA LEU A 122 -8.57 -0.37 1.17
C LEU A 122 -9.13 -0.22 2.61
N ALA A 123 -9.61 0.96 2.97
CA ALA A 123 -10.24 1.18 4.28
C ALA A 123 -11.56 0.39 4.41
N ASP A 124 -12.42 0.46 3.38
CA ASP A 124 -13.70 -0.26 3.34
C ASP A 124 -13.50 -1.77 3.41
N TRP A 125 -12.45 -2.27 2.76
CA TRP A 125 -12.06 -3.67 2.84
C TRP A 125 -11.75 -4.09 4.27
N LYS A 126 -11.04 -3.27 5.05
CA LYS A 126 -10.75 -3.60 6.45
C LYS A 126 -11.98 -3.50 7.35
N VAL A 127 -12.84 -2.51 7.13
CA VAL A 127 -14.11 -2.44 7.88
C VAL A 127 -14.95 -3.68 7.63
N PHE A 128 -15.06 -4.11 6.37
CA PHE A 128 -15.75 -5.33 6.00
C PHE A 128 -15.10 -6.59 6.61
N THR A 129 -13.78 -6.74 6.52
CA THR A 129 -13.13 -7.93 7.09
C THR A 129 -13.18 -7.96 8.62
N ASN A 130 -13.12 -6.81 9.30
CA ASN A 130 -13.34 -6.73 10.75
C ASN A 130 -14.76 -7.21 11.14
N PHE A 131 -15.78 -6.86 10.35
CA PHE A 131 -17.13 -7.38 10.54
C PHE A 131 -17.18 -8.90 10.37
N LEU A 132 -16.53 -9.44 9.32
CA LEU A 132 -16.46 -10.89 9.11
C LEU A 132 -15.74 -11.61 10.25
N GLU A 133 -14.60 -11.10 10.71
CA GLU A 133 -13.86 -11.64 11.86
C GLU A 133 -14.75 -11.73 13.12
N LYS A 134 -15.53 -10.68 13.41
CA LYS A 134 -16.48 -10.66 14.53
C LYS A 134 -17.60 -11.69 14.34
N ARG A 135 -18.13 -11.84 13.13
CA ARG A 135 -19.18 -12.82 12.83
C ARG A 135 -18.66 -14.26 12.92
N TRP A 136 -17.41 -14.48 12.54
CA TRP A 136 -16.69 -15.75 12.73
C TRP A 136 -16.04 -15.83 14.10
N SER A 137 -16.78 -15.49 15.16
CA SER A 137 -16.33 -15.64 16.54
C SER A 137 -17.21 -16.64 17.30
N LEU A 138 -16.61 -17.44 18.16
CA LEU A 138 -17.30 -18.39 19.03
C LEU A 138 -16.88 -18.14 20.48
N GLY A 139 -17.84 -17.89 21.37
CA GLY A 139 -17.55 -17.61 22.78
C GLY A 139 -16.63 -16.40 23.00
N GLY A 140 -16.72 -15.38 22.13
CA GLY A 140 -15.87 -14.18 22.18
C GLY A 140 -14.46 -14.34 21.59
N ARG A 141 -14.13 -15.52 21.04
CA ARG A 141 -12.85 -15.79 20.39
C ARG A 141 -13.00 -15.77 18.87
N ARG A 142 -12.15 -15.02 18.17
CA ARG A 142 -12.11 -15.01 16.69
C ARG A 142 -11.63 -16.37 16.19
N LEU A 143 -12.31 -16.91 15.18
CA LEU A 143 -11.88 -18.12 14.48
C LEU A 143 -11.02 -17.80 13.25
N VAL A 144 -11.04 -16.55 12.80
CA VAL A 144 -10.28 -16.06 11.66
C VAL A 144 -9.69 -14.68 11.93
N ASN A 145 -8.50 -14.42 11.41
CA ASN A 145 -7.94 -13.08 11.23
C ASN A 145 -7.77 -12.83 9.73
N LEU A 146 -8.25 -11.69 9.26
CA LEU A 146 -8.33 -11.31 7.87
C LEU A 146 -7.62 -9.97 7.65
N ASP A 147 -6.46 -10.05 7.01
CA ASP A 147 -5.64 -8.89 6.66
C ASP A 147 -5.85 -8.58 5.17
N PRO A 148 -6.78 -7.68 4.82
CA PRO A 148 -6.97 -7.23 3.45
C PRO A 148 -5.83 -6.31 3.03
N GLY A 149 -5.53 -6.35 1.74
CA GLY A 149 -4.51 -5.50 1.13
C GLY A 149 -4.62 -5.47 -0.38
N TYR A 150 -3.63 -4.86 -1.01
CA TYR A 150 -3.47 -4.92 -2.45
C TYR A 150 -2.03 -5.08 -2.89
N VAL A 151 -1.86 -5.73 -4.03
CA VAL A 151 -0.63 -5.70 -4.81
C VAL A 151 -0.74 -4.61 -5.87
N ALA A 152 0.22 -3.67 -5.85
CA ALA A 152 0.46 -2.67 -6.88
C ALA A 152 1.75 -2.98 -7.64
N ARG A 153 2.18 -2.10 -8.57
CA ARG A 153 3.39 -2.37 -9.38
C ARG A 153 4.65 -2.36 -8.50
N GLU A 154 4.63 -1.45 -7.54
CA GLU A 154 5.76 -1.01 -6.73
C GLU A 154 5.71 -1.49 -5.28
N ARG A 155 4.59 -2.08 -4.82
CA ARG A 155 4.39 -2.40 -3.40
C ARG A 155 3.26 -3.38 -3.12
N LEU A 156 3.29 -3.92 -1.90
CA LEU A 156 2.17 -4.51 -1.20
C LEU A 156 1.78 -3.58 -0.05
N VAL A 157 0.49 -3.27 0.07
CA VAL A 157 -0.07 -2.49 1.18
C VAL A 157 -1.15 -3.30 1.86
N LEU A 158 -1.09 -3.41 3.18
CA LEU A 158 -2.13 -4.02 4.02
C LEU A 158 -2.92 -2.95 4.76
N ALA A 159 -4.17 -3.23 5.11
CA ALA A 159 -4.98 -2.35 5.95
C ALA A 159 -4.92 -2.76 7.42
N THR A 160 -4.90 -1.77 8.31
CA THR A 160 -4.87 -2.01 9.75
C THR A 160 -5.58 -0.90 10.53
N GLY A 161 -6.22 -1.25 11.64
CA GLY A 161 -6.78 -0.26 12.58
C GLY A 161 -5.77 0.25 13.61
N LYS A 162 -4.53 -0.25 13.58
CA LYS A 162 -3.48 0.10 14.56
C LYS A 162 -2.56 1.18 13.99
N ASN A 163 -2.60 2.39 14.54
CA ASN A 163 -1.68 3.44 14.15
C ASN A 163 -0.23 3.09 14.55
N TYR A 164 0.75 3.44 13.71
CA TYR A 164 2.18 3.33 13.97
C TYR A 164 2.99 4.26 13.06
N ALA A 165 4.27 4.47 13.34
CA ALA A 165 5.11 5.48 12.70
C ALA A 165 5.13 5.44 11.15
N HIS A 166 5.09 4.25 10.54
CA HIS A 166 5.13 4.07 9.07
C HIS A 166 3.74 3.95 8.43
N ARG A 167 2.65 4.02 9.22
CA ARG A 167 1.29 3.75 8.76
C ARG A 167 0.58 5.05 8.43
N ILE A 168 0.04 5.13 7.23
CA ILE A 168 -0.60 6.35 6.71
C ILE A 168 -2.10 6.23 6.90
N TYR A 169 -2.73 7.24 7.51
CA TYR A 169 -4.18 7.27 7.68
C TYR A 169 -4.89 7.29 6.33
N LEU A 170 -5.94 6.48 6.19
CA LEU A 170 -6.79 6.44 4.99
C LEU A 170 -8.14 7.09 5.28
N SER A 171 -8.98 6.40 6.05
CA SER A 171 -10.30 6.83 6.51
C SER A 171 -10.81 5.86 7.59
N GLN A 172 -11.90 6.20 8.31
CA GLN A 172 -12.62 5.25 9.20
C GLN A 172 -11.76 4.64 10.33
N GLY A 173 -10.68 5.32 10.74
CA GLY A 173 -9.73 4.78 11.72
C GLY A 173 -8.81 3.69 11.16
N ILE A 174 -8.81 3.50 9.84
CA ILE A 174 -7.98 2.54 9.11
C ILE A 174 -6.77 3.25 8.49
N TYR A 175 -5.65 2.56 8.55
CA TYR A 175 -4.36 2.98 8.04
C TYR A 175 -3.86 2.00 6.99
N GLY A 176 -3.14 2.51 5.99
CA GLY A 176 -2.35 1.72 5.06
C GLY A 176 -0.96 1.46 5.63
N ASP A 177 -0.60 0.18 5.72
CA ASP A 177 0.72 -0.31 6.09
C ASP A 177 1.49 -0.65 4.81
N LEU A 178 2.52 0.13 4.47
CA LEU A 178 3.44 -0.23 3.38
C LEU A 178 4.26 -1.44 3.81
N THR A 179 3.79 -2.63 3.46
CA THR A 179 4.32 -3.87 4.01
C THR A 179 5.50 -4.40 3.22
N LEU A 180 5.49 -4.33 1.88
CA LEU A 180 6.62 -4.76 1.04
C LEU A 180 6.82 -3.79 -0.14
N LEU A 181 8.07 -3.61 -0.58
CA LEU A 181 8.38 -2.99 -1.86
C LEU A 181 8.47 -4.06 -2.94
N ALA A 182 8.07 -3.73 -4.16
CA ALA A 182 8.17 -4.63 -5.31
C ALA A 182 9.14 -4.06 -6.35
N GLY A 183 10.14 -4.84 -6.73
CA GLY A 183 11.18 -4.40 -7.65
C GLY A 183 11.67 -5.52 -8.58
N PRO A 184 12.76 -5.25 -9.33
CA PRO A 184 13.52 -6.28 -10.01
C PRO A 184 14.00 -7.31 -8.97
N GLY A 185 13.65 -8.58 -9.15
CA GLY A 185 13.97 -9.66 -8.20
C GLY A 185 12.84 -10.05 -7.23
N GLY A 186 11.70 -9.35 -7.22
CA GLY A 186 10.52 -9.75 -6.44
C GLY A 186 10.13 -8.75 -5.36
N PHE A 187 9.51 -9.24 -4.29
CA PHE A 187 9.17 -8.43 -3.13
C PHE A 187 10.36 -8.33 -2.16
N GLN A 188 10.56 -7.14 -1.61
CA GLN A 188 11.58 -6.83 -0.62
C GLN A 188 10.89 -6.39 0.67
N SER A 189 11.33 -6.94 1.79
CA SER A 189 10.86 -6.54 3.12
C SER A 189 11.45 -5.18 3.52
N LEU A 190 10.70 -4.51 4.38
CA LEU A 190 11.06 -3.28 5.06
C LEU A 190 11.35 -3.59 6.54
N PRO A 191 12.02 -2.69 7.28
CA PRO A 191 12.38 -2.94 8.68
C PRO A 191 11.21 -3.30 9.61
N TRP A 192 9.98 -2.96 9.22
CA TRP A 192 8.75 -3.20 9.97
C TRP A 192 7.85 -4.29 9.35
N SER A 193 8.27 -4.94 8.25
CA SER A 193 7.48 -6.03 7.66
C SER A 193 7.33 -7.19 8.64
N TYR A 194 6.18 -7.84 8.61
CA TYR A 194 5.97 -9.06 9.38
C TYR A 194 6.96 -10.16 8.92
N PRO A 195 7.54 -10.97 9.84
CA PRO A 195 8.54 -11.96 9.49
C PRO A 195 8.10 -12.97 8.42
N ASP A 196 6.83 -13.36 8.42
CA ASP A 196 6.28 -14.30 7.43
C ASP A 196 6.07 -13.69 6.04
N TYR A 197 6.13 -12.36 5.91
CA TYR A 197 6.14 -11.68 4.62
C TYR A 197 7.55 -11.51 4.03
N ALA A 198 8.61 -11.83 4.79
CA ALA A 198 9.99 -11.73 4.33
C ALA A 198 10.52 -13.02 3.71
N GLN A 199 10.02 -14.19 4.13
CA GLN A 199 10.55 -15.50 3.72
C GLN A 199 9.47 -16.60 3.69
N GLY A 200 9.75 -17.67 2.95
CA GLY A 200 8.90 -18.86 2.86
C GLY A 200 7.80 -18.76 1.81
N THR A 201 6.67 -19.41 2.06
CA THR A 201 5.58 -19.59 1.07
C THR A 201 4.89 -18.28 0.69
N LEU A 202 4.77 -17.31 1.59
CA LEU A 202 3.96 -16.12 1.37
C LEU A 202 4.56 -15.17 0.30
N PRO A 203 5.87 -14.82 0.32
CA PRO A 203 6.51 -14.07 -0.76
C PRO A 203 6.36 -14.72 -2.15
N GLU A 204 6.46 -16.05 -2.24
CA GLU A 204 6.33 -16.79 -3.50
C GLU A 204 4.92 -16.67 -4.09
N LEU A 205 3.90 -16.81 -3.24
CA LEU A 205 2.51 -16.63 -3.62
C LEU A 205 2.21 -15.17 -4.01
N LEU A 206 2.75 -14.20 -3.26
CA LEU A 206 2.63 -12.78 -3.63
C LEU A 206 3.28 -12.50 -4.98
N ALA A 207 4.43 -13.11 -5.28
CA ALA A 207 5.09 -12.99 -6.58
C ALA A 207 4.21 -13.56 -7.72
N LEU A 208 3.51 -14.67 -7.50
CA LEU A 208 2.52 -15.21 -8.43
C LEU A 208 1.36 -14.22 -8.66
N VAL A 209 0.79 -13.68 -7.58
CA VAL A 209 -0.28 -12.67 -7.64
C VAL A 209 0.18 -11.45 -8.44
N ARG A 210 1.40 -10.95 -8.18
CA ARG A 210 1.97 -9.81 -8.90
C ARG A 210 2.14 -10.09 -10.40
N ARG A 211 2.57 -11.29 -10.78
CA ARG A 211 2.67 -11.67 -12.21
C ARG A 211 1.30 -11.62 -12.89
N LYS A 212 0.25 -12.17 -12.25
CA LYS A 212 -1.12 -12.11 -12.78
C LYS A 212 -1.60 -10.66 -12.89
N TYR A 213 -1.38 -9.85 -11.85
CA TYR A 213 -1.73 -8.43 -11.84
C TYR A 213 -1.08 -7.64 -13.00
N LEU A 214 0.24 -7.78 -13.18
CA LEU A 214 0.95 -7.09 -14.26
C LEU A 214 0.46 -7.52 -15.65
N TRP A 215 0.12 -8.80 -15.80
CA TRP A 215 -0.51 -9.30 -17.02
C TRP A 215 -1.89 -8.67 -17.24
N GLN A 216 -2.74 -8.57 -16.21
CA GLN A 216 -4.06 -7.94 -16.31
C GLN A 216 -3.97 -6.46 -16.71
N LEU A 217 -3.04 -5.70 -16.12
CA LEU A 217 -2.79 -4.31 -16.52
C LEU A 217 -2.39 -4.20 -18.00
N LYS A 218 -1.54 -5.12 -18.49
CA LYS A 218 -1.15 -5.14 -19.91
C LYS A 218 -2.33 -5.43 -20.83
N GLN A 219 -3.29 -6.27 -20.42
CA GLN A 219 -4.49 -6.52 -21.22
C GLN A 219 -5.45 -5.33 -21.20
N LEU A 220 -5.59 -4.63 -20.06
CA LEU A 220 -6.42 -3.42 -19.98
C LEU A 220 -5.86 -2.28 -20.82
N ALA A 221 -4.53 -2.11 -20.87
CA ALA A 221 -3.90 -1.08 -21.68
C ALA A 221 -3.96 -1.32 -23.21
N LYS A 222 -4.37 -2.52 -23.65
CA LYS A 222 -4.58 -2.86 -25.07
C LYS A 222 -6.01 -2.59 -25.55
N ARG A 223 -6.94 -2.37 -24.63
CA ARG A 223 -8.33 -2.03 -24.92
C ARG A 223 -8.47 -0.52 -25.00
#